data_AF-A0A4Y9IYC6-F1
#
_entry.id   AF-A0A4Y9IYC6-F1
#
_cell.length_a   1.000
_cell.length_b   1.000
_cell.length_c   1.000
_cell.angle_alpha   90.00
_cell.angle_beta   90.00
_cell.angle_gamma   90.00
#
_symmetry.space_group_name_H-M   'P 1'
#
loop_
_entity.id
_entity.type
_entity.pdbx_description
1 polymer ?
#
loop_
_entity_poly.entity_id
_entity_poly.type
_entity_poly.pdbx_seq_one_letter_code
_entity_poly.pdbx_strand_id
1 'polypeptide(L)'
;MLQILMTMSKLDKWIALKVDDFHQKGYSYVCEQDICEYLYHFLWRRQKPEYYVEQVNSIIRITPNHFFDYKTLQIQVTPIQSLDDLDFSELI
;
A
#
# COMPACT_ATOMS: atom_id res chain seq x y z
N MET A 1 13.53 -0.42 0.37
CA MET A 1 12.66 -1.55 0.79
C MET A 1 12.72 -1.80 2.30
N LEU A 2 13.83 -2.29 2.87
CA LEU A 2 13.97 -2.56 4.33
C LEU A 2 13.70 -1.34 5.24
N GLN A 3 14.05 -0.13 4.77
CA GLN A 3 13.93 1.09 5.57
C GLN A 3 12.48 1.56 5.78
N ILE A 4 11.57 1.27 4.83
CA ILE A 4 10.14 1.62 4.94
C ILE A 4 9.47 0.73 5.99
N LEU A 5 9.71 -0.59 5.93
CA LEU A 5 9.22 -1.55 6.92
C LEU A 5 9.73 -1.22 8.33
N MET A 6 11.02 -0.88 8.48
CA MET A 6 11.56 -0.45 9.78
C MET A 6 10.86 0.79 10.35
N THR A 7 10.44 1.73 9.49
CA THR A 7 9.82 2.99 9.90
C THR A 7 8.37 2.81 10.38
N MET A 8 7.71 1.71 10.00
CA MET A 8 6.30 1.44 10.31
C MET A 8 6.07 0.42 11.42
N SER A 9 7.13 -0.15 12.00
CA SER A 9 7.07 -1.17 13.07
C SER A 9 6.10 -0.89 14.22
N LYS A 10 5.84 0.38 14.56
CA LYS A 10 4.88 0.77 15.62
C LYS A 10 3.40 0.61 15.20
N LEU A 11 3.14 0.46 13.91
CA LEU A 11 1.82 0.44 13.29
C LEU A 11 1.46 -0.93 12.70
N ASP A 12 2.37 -1.91 12.74
CA ASP A 12 2.22 -3.24 12.13
C ASP A 12 0.87 -3.88 12.46
N LYS A 13 0.44 -3.84 13.72
CA LYS A 13 -0.87 -4.37 14.14
C LYS A 13 -2.04 -3.73 13.40
N TRP A 14 -1.99 -2.42 13.17
CA TRP A 14 -3.06 -1.69 12.46
C TRP A 14 -3.01 -1.92 10.95
N ILE A 15 -1.81 -2.13 10.42
CA ILE A 15 -1.60 -2.49 9.01
C ILE A 15 -2.15 -3.89 8.75
N ALA A 16 -1.81 -4.87 9.59
CA ALA A 16 -2.35 -6.23 9.52
C ALA A 16 -3.88 -6.25 9.62
N LEU A 17 -4.47 -5.54 10.59
CA LEU A 17 -5.93 -5.41 10.69
C LEU A 17 -6.58 -4.78 9.45
N LYS A 18 -5.89 -3.84 8.80
CA LYS A 18 -6.37 -3.23 7.57
C LYS A 18 -6.28 -4.20 6.39
N VAL A 19 -5.24 -5.03 6.32
CA VAL A 19 -5.13 -6.12 5.35
C VAL A 19 -6.28 -7.11 5.52
N ASP A 20 -6.57 -7.53 6.75
CA ASP A 20 -7.70 -8.43 7.04
C ASP A 20 -9.04 -7.80 6.62
N ASP A 21 -9.25 -6.49 6.86
CA ASP A 21 -10.43 -5.74 6.40
C ASP A 21 -10.55 -5.73 4.86
N PHE A 22 -9.43 -5.67 4.14
CA PHE A 22 -9.40 -5.80 2.68
C PHE A 22 -9.74 -7.23 2.23
N HIS A 23 -9.19 -8.23 2.91
CA HIS A 23 -9.44 -9.64 2.60
C HIS A 23 -10.91 -10.00 2.79
N GLN A 24 -11.53 -9.54 3.88
CA GLN A 24 -12.96 -9.73 4.15
C GLN A 24 -13.85 -9.08 3.08
N LYS A 25 -13.35 -8.05 2.38
CA LYS A 25 -14.03 -7.39 1.25
C LYS A 25 -13.73 -8.04 -0.11
N GLY A 26 -12.98 -9.13 -0.13
CA GLY A 26 -12.66 -9.90 -1.34
C GLY A 26 -11.31 -9.57 -1.98
N TYR A 27 -10.48 -8.72 -1.35
CA TYR A 27 -9.17 -8.31 -1.89
C TYR A 27 -8.03 -9.14 -1.28
N SER A 28 -8.08 -10.47 -1.44
CA SER A 28 -7.18 -11.42 -0.76
C SER A 28 -5.69 -11.29 -1.14
N TYR A 29 -5.37 -10.64 -2.25
CA TYR A 29 -4.00 -10.45 -2.72
C TYR A 29 -3.29 -9.24 -2.10
N VAL A 30 -4.03 -8.35 -1.43
CA VAL A 30 -3.44 -7.17 -0.80
C VAL A 30 -2.65 -7.61 0.43
N CYS A 31 -1.40 -7.20 0.56
CA CYS A 31 -0.55 -7.56 1.69
C CYS A 31 -0.12 -6.33 2.51
N GLU A 32 0.54 -6.57 3.65
CA GLU A 32 1.00 -5.49 4.53
C GLU A 32 1.98 -4.55 3.84
N GLN A 33 2.80 -5.08 2.94
CA GLN A 33 3.75 -4.29 2.14
C GLN A 33 3.00 -3.31 1.24
N ASP A 34 1.93 -3.74 0.56
CA ASP A 34 1.13 -2.87 -0.29
C ASP A 34 0.58 -1.66 0.48
N ILE A 35 0.05 -1.91 1.69
CA ILE A 35 -0.48 -0.87 2.55
C ILE A 35 0.65 0.05 3.04
N CYS A 36 1.81 -0.48 3.43
CA CYS A 36 2.98 0.32 3.81
C CYS A 36 3.43 1.25 2.68
N GLU A 37 3.50 0.74 1.46
CA GLU A 37 3.88 1.50 0.27
C GLU A 37 2.86 2.61 -0.03
N TYR A 38 1.57 2.28 0.02
CA TYR A 38 0.50 3.27 -0.13
C TYR A 38 0.60 4.41 0.90
N LEU A 39 0.80 4.06 2.17
CA LEU A 39 0.96 5.03 3.25
C LEU A 39 2.16 5.95 2.99
N TYR A 40 3.32 5.38 2.70
CA TYR A 40 4.57 6.13 2.57
C TYR A 40 4.64 6.96 1.29
N HIS A 41 4.27 6.38 0.14
CA HIS A 41 4.44 7.00 -1.17
C HIS A 41 3.27 7.88 -1.60
N PHE A 42 2.09 7.70 -1.01
CA PHE A 42 0.89 8.42 -1.43
C PHE A 42 0.20 9.14 -0.28
N LEU A 43 -0.34 8.41 0.70
CA LEU A 43 -1.22 9.00 1.71
C LEU A 43 -0.47 10.01 2.59
N TRP A 44 0.75 9.71 3.00
CA TRP A 44 1.60 10.56 3.84
C TRP A 44 2.74 11.21 3.06
N ARG A 45 2.69 11.18 1.72
CA ARG A 45 3.76 11.68 0.84
C ARG A 45 4.17 13.11 1.17
N ARG A 46 3.20 13.97 1.47
CA ARG A 46 3.43 15.38 1.80
C ARG A 46 3.73 15.58 3.28
N GLN A 47 2.98 14.90 4.14
CA GLN A 47 3.12 15.00 5.57
C GLN A 47 2.53 13.75 6.23
N LYS A 48 3.37 13.04 6.99
CA LYS A 48 2.92 12.02 7.93
C LYS A 48 2.32 12.70 9.16
N PRO A 49 1.14 12.27 9.67
CA PRO A 49 0.60 12.80 10.91
C PRO A 49 1.61 12.65 12.05
N GLU A 50 1.74 13.67 12.89
CA GLU A 50 2.74 13.67 13.97
C GLU A 50 2.34 12.69 15.08
N TYR A 51 1.06 12.69 15.44
CA TYR A 51 0.56 11.91 16.56
C TYR A 51 0.18 10.48 16.14
N TYR A 52 0.55 9.52 16.98
CA TYR A 52 0.28 8.09 16.75
C TYR A 52 -1.20 7.80 16.48
N VAL A 53 -2.11 8.41 17.25
CA VAL A 53 -3.56 8.20 17.10
C VAL A 53 -4.05 8.68 15.73
N GLU A 54 -3.50 9.78 15.20
CA GLU A 54 -3.85 10.29 13.88
C GLU A 54 -3.32 9.38 12.77
N GLN A 55 -2.10 8.84 12.93
CA GLN A 55 -1.55 7.83 12.02
C GLN A 55 -2.48 6.61 11.97
N VAL A 56 -2.87 6.06 13.12
CA VAL A 56 -3.80 4.94 13.22
C VAL A 56 -5.15 5.26 12.58
N ASN A 57 -5.73 6.42 12.89
CA ASN A 57 -7.00 6.84 12.29
C ASN A 57 -6.93 6.95 10.77
N SER A 58 -5.80 7.43 10.23
CA SER A 58 -5.62 7.49 8.78
C SER A 58 -5.54 6.09 8.14
N ILE A 59 -4.94 5.10 8.82
CA ILE A 59 -4.91 3.69 8.36
C ILE A 59 -6.32 3.10 8.36
N ILE A 60 -7.06 3.23 9.47
CA ILE A 60 -8.39 2.62 9.62
C ILE A 60 -9.37 3.14 8.56
N ARG A 61 -9.25 4.41 8.16
CA ARG A 61 -10.10 5.06 7.16
C ARG A 61 -9.76 4.71 5.70
N ILE A 62 -8.70 3.95 5.46
CA ILE A 62 -8.39 3.47 4.10
C ILE A 62 -9.53 2.57 3.63
N THR A 63 -9.99 2.84 2.42
CA THR A 63 -10.99 2.04 1.71
C THR A 63 -10.32 1.39 0.49
N PRO A 64 -10.90 0.32 -0.08
CA PRO A 64 -10.41 -0.26 -1.32
C PRO A 64 -10.27 0.76 -2.44
N ASN A 65 -11.27 1.63 -2.63
CA ASN A 65 -11.24 2.66 -3.67
C ASN A 65 -10.01 3.58 -3.52
N HIS A 66 -9.75 4.08 -2.31
CA HIS A 66 -8.58 4.94 -2.06
C HIS A 66 -7.25 4.25 -2.42
N PHE A 67 -7.15 2.95 -2.16
CA PHE A 67 -5.95 2.17 -2.44
C PHE A 67 -5.80 1.84 -3.94
N PHE A 68 -6.88 1.43 -4.61
CA PHE A 68 -6.85 1.08 -6.02
C PHE A 68 -6.70 2.30 -6.93
N ASP A 69 -7.26 3.45 -6.56
CA ASP A 69 -6.99 4.73 -7.24
C ASP A 69 -5.47 5.00 -7.29
N TYR A 70 -4.77 4.76 -6.18
CA TYR A 70 -3.31 4.87 -6.13
C TYR A 70 -2.60 3.84 -7.02
N LYS A 71 -3.01 2.56 -6.99
CA LYS A 71 -2.40 1.54 -7.86
C LYS A 71 -2.61 1.86 -9.34
N THR A 72 -3.78 2.38 -9.72
CA THR A 72 -4.03 2.85 -11.09
C THR A 72 -3.12 4.02 -11.48
N LEU A 73 -2.94 5.00 -10.58
CA LEU A 73 -1.99 6.10 -10.82
C LEU A 73 -0.56 5.59 -11.00
N GLN A 74 -0.11 4.62 -10.20
CA GLN A 74 1.21 4.01 -10.35
C GLN A 74 1.40 3.36 -11.72
N ILE A 75 0.42 2.59 -12.19
CA ILE A 75 0.45 1.95 -13.52
C ILE A 75 0.57 3.02 -14.62
N GLN A 76 -0.18 4.12 -14.52
CA GLN A 76 -0.18 5.18 -15.53
C GLN A 76 1.15 5.96 -15.60
N VAL A 77 1.83 6.16 -14.47
CA VAL A 77 3.08 6.93 -14.42
C VAL A 77 4.32 6.05 -14.56
N THR A 78 4.17 4.73 -14.50
CA THR A 78 5.25 3.80 -14.79
C THR A 78 5.49 3.85 -16.29
N PRO A 79 6.66 4.30 -16.77
CA PRO A 79 6.98 4.21 -18.18
C PRO A 79 6.87 2.73 -18.54
N ILE A 80 5.94 2.41 -19.42
CA ILE A 80 5.82 1.06 -19.97
C ILE A 80 7.17 0.80 -20.62
N GLN A 81 8.06 0.06 -19.95
CA GLN A 81 9.00 -0.78 -20.67
C GLN A 81 8.09 -1.60 -21.58
N SER A 82 8.38 -1.58 -22.88
CA SER A 82 7.51 -2.15 -23.90
C SER A 82 7.03 -3.54 -23.48
N LEU A 83 5.90 -4.03 -24.00
CA LEU A 83 5.46 -5.42 -23.75
C LEU A 83 6.58 -6.45 -24.00
N ASP A 84 7.58 -6.09 -24.81
CA ASP A 84 8.78 -6.87 -25.12
C ASP A 84 9.79 -6.99 -23.95
N ASP A 85 9.66 -6.19 -22.90
CA ASP A 85 10.54 -6.18 -21.71
C ASP A 85 9.91 -6.86 -20.48
N LEU A 86 8.64 -7.29 -20.56
CA LEU A 86 7.98 -8.04 -19.50
C LEU A 86 8.42 -9.51 -19.55
N ASP A 87 9.14 -9.98 -18.53
CA ASP A 87 9.50 -11.39 -18.41
C ASP A 87 8.28 -12.19 -17.91
N PHE A 88 7.67 -12.97 -18.80
CA PHE A 88 6.52 -13.84 -18.50
C PHE A 88 6.94 -15.18 -17.85
N SER A 89 8.22 -15.38 -17.52
CA SER A 89 8.72 -16.62 -16.92
C SER A 89 8.16 -16.92 -15.53
N GLU A 90 7.60 -15.93 -14.84
CA GLU A 90 6.92 -16.10 -13.54
C GLU A 90 5.44 -16.52 -13.65
N LEU A 91 4.90 -16.67 -14.87
CA LEU A 91 3.49 -17.02 -15.11
C LEU A 91 3.23 -18.51 -15.41
N ILE A 92 4.23 -19.39 -15.19
CA ILE A 92 4.13 -20.85 -15.38
C ILE A 92 4.38 -21.57 -14.05
#